data_AF-A0A3D1RDF3-F1
#
_entry.id   AF-A0A3D1RDF3-F1
#
_cell.length_a   1.000
_cell.length_b   1.000
_cell.length_c   1.000
_cell.angle_alpha   90.00
_cell.angle_beta   90.00
_cell.angle_gamma   90.00
#
_symmetry.space_group_name_H-M   'P 1'
#
loop_
_entity.id
_entity.type
_entity.pdbx_description
1 polymer ?
#
loop_
_entity_poly.entity_id
_entity_poly.type
_entity_poly.pdbx_seq_one_letter_code
_entity_poly.pdbx_strand_id
1 'polypeptide(L)'
;MSYTIIEKISGFYIDLKIRKAKLDFDFTVKKVDSLQEVLNQYDRSAIRMSNTTMFVPGTRIEYQIPKENLVTDKDRVMRQRDASANNREEALWRLQKATPIIATLDKPDPPYEFKKTSKILFGMIGFVMGLFLAALAISAGTIRRYLIHEIKSAIFGPHPDGKNLPVQ
;
A
#
# COMPACT_ATOMS: atom_id res chain seq x y z
N MET A 1 8.63 -10.18 -4.69
CA MET A 1 9.10 -10.61 -3.34
C MET A 1 9.59 -9.43 -2.50
N SER A 2 10.52 -8.59 -2.97
CA SER A 2 11.00 -7.43 -2.17
C SER A 2 9.95 -6.32 -2.00
N TYR A 3 9.22 -5.95 -3.06
CA TYR A 3 8.23 -4.86 -3.03
C TYR A 3 7.03 -5.10 -2.11
N THR A 4 6.58 -6.35 -1.96
CA THR A 4 5.43 -6.72 -1.11
C THR A 4 5.67 -6.50 0.38
N ILE A 5 6.92 -6.57 0.85
CA ILE A 5 7.26 -6.30 2.25
C ILE A 5 7.33 -4.79 2.49
N ILE A 6 7.93 -4.05 1.56
CA ILE A 6 8.04 -2.60 1.60
C ILE A 6 6.65 -1.95 1.62
N GLU A 7 5.74 -2.40 0.76
CA GLU A 7 4.34 -1.94 0.71
C GLU A 7 3.58 -2.19 2.02
N LYS A 8 3.79 -3.36 2.65
CA LYS A 8 3.17 -3.70 3.94
C LYS A 8 3.71 -2.83 5.08
N ILE A 9 5.02 -2.59 5.12
CA ILE A 9 5.65 -1.74 6.13
C ILE A 9 5.21 -0.27 5.95
N SER A 10 5.18 0.22 4.71
CA SER A 10 4.68 1.58 4.42
C SER A 10 3.20 1.72 4.76
N GLY A 11 2.37 0.73 4.43
CA GLY A 11 0.94 0.73 4.75
C GLY A 11 0.68 0.73 6.26
N PHE A 12 1.42 -0.07 7.02
CA PHE A 12 1.34 -0.07 8.49
C PHE A 12 1.73 1.29 9.09
N TYR A 13 2.80 1.91 8.59
CA TYR A 13 3.24 3.21 9.09
C TYR A 13 2.24 4.34 8.78
N ILE A 14 1.59 4.28 7.62
CA ILE A 14 0.51 5.19 7.24
C ILE A 14 -0.69 5.00 8.18
N ASP A 15 -1.14 3.75 8.41
CA ASP A 15 -2.24 3.46 9.36
C ASP A 15 -1.91 3.93 10.77
N LEU A 16 -0.68 3.70 11.24
CA LEU A 16 -0.23 4.13 12.55
C LEU A 16 -0.28 5.65 12.69
N LYS A 17 0.18 6.39 11.66
CA LYS A 17 0.11 7.86 11.65
C LYS A 17 -1.31 8.38 11.71
N ILE A 18 -2.21 7.81 10.90
CA ILE A 18 -3.63 8.18 10.87
C ILE A 18 -4.28 7.86 12.23
N ARG A 19 -4.05 6.65 12.76
CA ARG A 19 -4.58 6.22 14.05
C ARG A 19 -4.12 7.11 15.20
N LYS A 20 -2.83 7.48 15.23
CA LYS A 20 -2.28 8.38 16.24
C LYS A 20 -2.96 9.76 16.18
N ALA A 21 -3.09 10.33 14.99
CA ALA A 21 -3.75 11.63 14.82
C ALA A 21 -5.24 11.58 15.18
N LYS A 22 -5.92 10.46 14.88
CA LYS A 22 -7.32 10.24 15.26
C LYS A 22 -7.49 10.16 16.78
N LEU A 23 -6.63 9.42 17.47
CA LEU A 23 -6.67 9.31 18.92
C LEU A 23 -6.46 10.68 19.61
N ASP A 24 -5.55 11.49 19.09
CA ASP A 24 -5.31 12.86 19.58
C ASP A 24 -6.57 13.73 19.41
N PHE A 25 -7.19 13.68 18.22
CA PHE A 25 -8.45 14.37 17.96
C PHE A 25 -9.57 13.90 18.89
N ASP A 26 -9.79 12.58 19.01
CA ASP A 26 -10.83 12.00 19.88
C ASP A 26 -10.62 12.41 21.36
N PHE A 27 -9.37 12.51 21.80
CA PHE A 27 -9.04 13.00 23.14
C PHE A 27 -9.44 14.48 23.33
N THR A 28 -9.15 15.34 22.35
CA THR A 28 -9.55 16.76 22.41
C THR A 28 -11.07 16.94 22.40
N VAL A 29 -11.81 16.15 21.63
CA VAL A 29 -13.28 16.14 21.62
C VAL A 29 -13.83 15.77 22.99
N LYS A 30 -13.39 14.64 23.56
CA LYS A 30 -13.81 14.21 24.90
C LYS A 30 -13.52 15.25 25.98
N LYS A 31 -12.39 15.96 25.87
CA LYS A 31 -12.04 17.03 26.81
C LYS A 31 -13.02 18.20 26.72
N VAL A 32 -13.39 18.64 25.52
CA VAL A 32 -14.39 19.70 25.31
C VAL A 32 -15.76 19.28 25.84
N ASP A 33 -16.19 18.06 25.57
CA ASP A 33 -17.48 17.53 26.06
C ASP A 33 -17.51 17.46 27.58
N SER A 34 -16.40 17.03 28.20
CA SER A 34 -16.27 16.98 29.66
C SER A 34 -16.37 18.38 30.28
N LEU A 35 -15.73 19.38 29.66
CA LEU A 35 -15.84 20.78 30.12
C LEU A 35 -17.24 21.33 29.94
N GLN A 36 -17.94 20.95 28.86
CA GLN A 36 -19.34 21.31 28.64
C GLN A 36 -20.25 20.73 29.74
N GLU A 37 -20.03 19.49 30.15
CA GLU A 37 -20.81 18.88 31.23
C GLU A 37 -20.61 19.60 32.57
N VAL A 38 -19.36 20.01 32.87
CA VAL A 38 -19.07 20.82 34.04
C VAL A 38 -19.77 22.19 33.98
N LEU A 39 -19.80 22.85 32.82
CA LEU A 39 -20.58 24.09 32.64
C LEU A 39 -22.07 23.88 32.90
N ASN A 40 -22.64 22.77 32.42
CA ASN A 40 -24.04 22.41 32.69
C ASN A 40 -24.30 22.21 34.19
N GLN A 41 -23.33 21.68 34.94
CA GLN A 41 -23.42 21.57 36.41
C GLN A 41 -23.43 22.92 37.12
N TYR A 42 -22.64 23.89 36.64
CA TYR A 42 -22.66 25.26 37.15
C TYR A 42 -24.02 25.93 36.87
N ASP A 43 -24.58 25.74 35.67
CA ASP A 43 -25.91 26.26 35.32
C ASP A 43 -27.00 25.69 36.23
N ARG A 44 -27.00 24.37 36.46
CA ARG A 44 -27.93 23.73 37.40
C ARG A 44 -27.77 24.27 38.83
N SER A 45 -26.54 24.56 39.24
CA SER A 45 -26.27 25.15 40.56
C SER A 45 -26.73 26.60 40.65
N ALA A 46 -26.59 27.38 39.58
CA ALA A 46 -27.08 28.75 39.50
C ALA A 46 -28.62 28.80 39.57
N ILE A 47 -29.30 27.91 38.84
CA ILE A 47 -30.76 27.76 38.91
C ILE A 47 -31.20 27.38 40.32
N ARG A 48 -30.56 26.38 40.94
CA ARG A 48 -30.86 25.97 42.32
C ARG A 48 -30.74 27.15 43.29
N MET A 49 -29.64 27.89 43.20
CA MET A 49 -29.40 29.03 44.10
C MET A 49 -30.38 30.18 43.87
N SER A 50 -30.74 30.45 42.61
CA SER A 50 -31.76 31.43 42.25
C SER A 50 -33.13 31.05 42.85
N ASN A 51 -33.51 29.78 42.75
CA ASN A 51 -34.77 29.29 43.31
C ASN A 51 -34.81 29.38 44.84
N THR A 52 -33.68 29.12 45.52
CA THR A 52 -33.62 29.19 47.00
C THR A 52 -33.54 30.61 47.55
N THR A 53 -33.11 31.60 46.76
CA THR A 53 -32.85 32.97 47.22
C THR A 53 -33.83 34.01 46.69
N MET A 54 -34.91 33.59 46.03
CA MET A 54 -35.85 34.46 45.31
C MET A 54 -36.46 35.60 46.14
N PHE A 55 -36.64 35.39 47.45
CA PHE A 55 -37.26 36.37 48.37
C PHE A 55 -36.27 36.97 49.38
N VAL A 56 -34.97 36.72 49.22
CA VAL A 56 -33.96 37.25 50.13
C VAL A 56 -33.58 38.67 49.70
N PRO A 57 -33.48 39.64 50.63
CA PRO A 57 -33.04 40.98 50.29
C PRO A 57 -31.68 40.94 49.62
N GLY A 58 -31.57 41.59 48.46
CA GLY A 58 -30.34 41.65 47.67
C GLY A 58 -29.17 42.32 48.40
N THR A 59 -29.34 42.85 49.60
CA THR A 59 -28.28 43.46 50.43
C THR A 59 -27.56 42.47 51.33
N ARG A 60 -28.03 41.21 51.43
CA ARG A 60 -27.39 40.20 52.28
C ARG A 60 -26.18 39.58 51.57
N ILE A 61 -24.99 39.98 52.02
CA ILE A 61 -23.69 39.55 51.47
C ILE A 61 -23.54 38.02 51.49
N GLU A 62 -24.08 37.34 52.51
CA GLU A 62 -24.04 35.87 52.67
C GLU A 62 -24.52 35.09 51.44
N TYR A 63 -25.47 35.65 50.69
CA TYR A 63 -26.03 35.02 49.48
C TYR A 63 -25.44 35.57 48.18
N GLN A 64 -24.81 36.76 48.24
CA GLN A 64 -24.16 37.37 47.08
C GLN A 64 -22.81 36.72 46.77
N ILE A 65 -21.97 36.51 47.79
CA ILE A 65 -20.61 35.98 47.60
C ILE A 65 -20.61 34.59 46.93
N PRO A 66 -21.45 33.61 47.35
CA PRO A 66 -21.51 32.32 46.66
C PRO A 66 -21.98 32.44 45.21
N LYS A 67 -22.86 33.41 44.89
CA LYS A 67 -23.34 33.67 43.53
C LYS A 67 -22.23 34.22 42.65
N GLU A 68 -21.46 35.16 43.16
CA GLU A 68 -20.32 35.74 42.47
C GLU A 68 -19.20 34.72 42.25
N ASN A 69 -18.90 33.89 43.25
CA ASN A 69 -17.93 32.80 43.13
C ASN A 69 -18.36 31.80 42.06
N LEU A 70 -19.64 31.41 42.04
CA LEU A 70 -20.18 30.49 41.04
C LEU A 70 -20.05 31.03 39.61
N VAL A 71 -20.32 32.33 39.41
CA VAL A 71 -20.14 32.99 38.11
C VAL A 71 -18.67 33.04 37.72
N THR A 72 -17.79 33.41 38.65
CA THR A 72 -16.34 33.47 38.42
C THR A 72 -15.77 32.09 38.03
N ASP A 73 -16.20 31.04 38.73
CA ASP A 73 -15.80 29.65 38.44
C ASP A 73 -16.31 29.20 37.09
N LYS A 74 -17.57 29.51 36.75
CA LYS A 74 -18.15 29.23 35.44
C LYS A 74 -17.35 29.92 34.33
N ASP A 75 -17.01 31.19 34.49
CA ASP A 75 -16.23 31.95 33.51
C ASP A 75 -14.83 31.37 33.31
N ARG A 76 -14.20 30.88 34.39
CA ARG A 76 -12.91 30.19 34.31
C ARG A 76 -13.00 28.91 33.47
N VAL A 77 -14.02 28.08 33.71
CA VAL A 77 -14.22 26.84 32.95
C VAL A 77 -14.63 27.13 31.50
N MET A 78 -15.41 28.20 31.26
CA MET A 78 -15.76 28.66 29.92
C MET A 78 -14.50 29.03 29.12
N ARG A 79 -13.60 29.83 29.69
CA ARG A 79 -12.31 30.16 29.06
C ARG A 79 -11.47 28.91 28.77
N GLN A 80 -11.47 27.93 29.68
CA GLN A 80 -10.76 26.66 29.48
C GLN A 80 -11.38 25.81 28.35
N ARG A 81 -12.71 25.82 28.21
CA ARG A 81 -13.42 25.17 27.11
C ARG A 81 -13.07 25.81 25.79
N ASP A 82 -13.07 27.14 25.71
CA ASP A 82 -12.77 27.85 24.46
C ASP A 82 -11.33 27.61 24.02
N ALA A 83 -10.38 27.63 24.95
CA ALA A 83 -9.00 27.22 24.68
C ALA A 83 -8.90 25.75 24.21
N SER A 84 -9.74 24.86 24.77
CA SER A 84 -9.79 23.46 24.35
C SER A 84 -10.48 23.26 22.99
N ALA A 85 -11.41 24.14 22.61
CA ALA A 85 -12.03 24.15 21.29
C ALA A 85 -11.00 24.50 20.20
N ASN A 86 -10.13 25.48 20.45
CA ASN A 86 -9.01 25.79 19.57
C ASN A 86 -8.06 24.58 19.42
N ASN A 87 -7.73 23.90 20.53
CA ASN A 87 -6.90 22.69 20.49
C ASN A 87 -7.54 21.57 19.65
N ARG A 88 -8.87 21.44 19.70
CA ARG A 88 -9.64 20.48 18.88
C ARG A 88 -9.54 20.81 17.39
N GLU A 89 -9.63 22.08 17.02
CA GLU A 89 -9.47 22.52 15.62
C GLU A 89 -8.06 22.25 15.11
N GLU A 90 -7.04 22.50 15.92
CA GLU A 90 -5.67 22.12 15.57
C GLU A 90 -5.50 20.61 15.40
N ALA A 91 -6.10 19.80 16.29
CA ALA A 91 -6.05 18.34 16.18
C ALA A 91 -6.79 17.84 14.93
N LEU A 92 -7.91 18.47 14.56
CA LEU A 92 -8.64 18.18 13.33
C LEU A 92 -7.76 18.49 12.10
N TRP A 93 -7.10 19.64 12.09
CA TRP A 93 -6.17 20.00 11.03
C TRP A 93 -5.01 19.00 10.90
N ARG A 94 -4.43 18.55 12.02
CA ARG A 94 -3.39 17.50 12.04
C ARG A 94 -3.91 16.18 11.48
N LEU A 95 -5.14 15.80 11.80
CA LEU A 95 -5.78 14.60 11.28
C LEU A 95 -5.99 14.68 9.76
N GLN A 96 -6.54 15.79 9.25
CA GLN A 96 -6.74 16.02 7.82
C GLN A 96 -5.42 15.97 7.03
N LYS A 97 -4.35 16.54 7.58
CA LYS A 97 -3.01 16.45 6.99
C LYS A 97 -2.48 15.01 6.94
N ALA A 98 -2.82 14.18 7.92
CA ALA A 98 -2.40 12.78 7.97
C ALA A 98 -3.25 11.87 7.08
N THR A 99 -4.50 12.24 6.81
CA THR A 99 -5.42 11.54 5.89
C THR A 99 -5.56 12.30 4.57
N PRO A 100 -4.58 12.21 3.64
CA PRO A 100 -4.71 12.87 2.35
C PRO A 100 -5.96 12.34 1.62
N ILE A 101 -6.88 13.25 1.26
CA ILE A 101 -8.11 12.95 0.48
C ILE A 101 -7.76 12.59 -0.98
N ILE A 102 -6.55 12.92 -1.41
CA ILE A 102 -6.02 12.54 -2.71
C ILE A 102 -5.71 11.04 -2.71
N ALA A 103 -6.56 10.29 -3.42
CA ALA A 103 -6.19 9.01 -4.00
C ALA A 103 -4.78 9.13 -4.60
N THR A 104 -4.02 8.06 -4.50
CA THR A 104 -2.76 7.88 -5.25
C THR A 104 -3.05 7.97 -6.74
N LEU A 105 -3.20 9.20 -7.26
CA LEU A 105 -3.55 9.47 -8.66
C LEU A 105 -2.35 9.28 -9.57
N ASP A 106 -1.16 9.14 -8.99
CA ASP A 106 0.06 8.88 -9.73
C ASP A 106 0.93 7.94 -8.89
N LYS A 107 0.67 6.64 -9.01
CA LYS A 107 1.71 5.66 -8.65
C LYS A 107 2.73 5.80 -9.77
N PRO A 108 4.01 6.11 -9.49
CA PRO A 108 5.00 6.14 -10.54
C PRO A 108 4.94 4.79 -11.24
N ASP A 109 4.66 4.80 -12.54
CA ASP A 109 4.66 3.59 -13.33
C ASP A 109 5.97 2.85 -13.03
N PRO A 110 5.91 1.53 -12.73
CA PRO A 110 7.08 0.79 -12.30
C PRO A 110 8.21 1.02 -13.32
N PRO A 111 9.41 1.44 -12.88
CA PRO A 111 10.40 2.04 -13.77
C PRO A 111 10.91 1.10 -14.88
N TYR A 112 10.61 -0.19 -14.81
CA TYR A 112 10.95 -1.15 -15.85
C TYR A 112 9.91 -2.27 -15.94
N GLU A 113 9.15 -2.28 -17.04
CA GLU A 113 8.53 -3.52 -17.51
C GLU A 113 9.65 -4.46 -17.95
N PHE A 114 10.08 -5.36 -17.07
CA PHE A 114 10.94 -6.47 -17.47
C PHE A 114 10.16 -7.32 -18.48
N LYS A 115 10.37 -7.08 -19.77
CA LYS A 115 9.90 -7.96 -20.84
C LYS A 115 10.56 -9.32 -20.61
N LYS A 116 9.88 -10.20 -19.87
CA LYS A 116 10.33 -11.55 -19.60
C LYS A 116 10.49 -12.23 -20.94
N THR A 117 11.73 -12.35 -21.40
CA THR A 117 12.08 -13.10 -22.61
C THR A 117 11.52 -14.50 -22.46
N SER A 118 10.61 -14.88 -23.36
CA SER A 118 9.94 -16.17 -23.28
C SER A 118 10.97 -17.28 -23.49
N LYS A 119 11.25 -18.04 -22.43
CA LYS A 119 12.16 -19.20 -22.48
C LYS A 119 11.70 -20.23 -23.50
N ILE A 120 10.37 -20.33 -23.70
CA ILE A 120 9.73 -21.23 -24.67
C ILE A 120 10.06 -20.77 -26.09
N LEU A 121 10.05 -19.46 -26.36
CA LEU A 121 10.38 -18.92 -27.69
C LEU A 121 11.83 -19.25 -28.08
N PHE A 122 12.78 -19.05 -27.16
CA PHE A 122 14.19 -19.41 -27.41
C PHE A 122 14.40 -20.92 -27.54
N GLY A 123 13.68 -21.73 -26.77
CA GLY A 123 13.69 -23.18 -26.92
C GLY A 123 13.22 -23.65 -28.29
N MET A 124 12.16 -23.04 -28.82
CA MET A 124 11.62 -23.38 -30.14
C MET A 124 12.60 -23.03 -31.27
N ILE A 125 13.21 -21.83 -31.20
CA ILE A 125 14.21 -21.40 -32.17
C ILE A 125 15.44 -22.32 -32.16
N GLY A 126 15.92 -22.69 -30.96
CA GLY A 126 17.04 -23.62 -30.81
C GLY A 126 16.72 -25.02 -31.35
N PHE A 127 15.50 -25.51 -31.15
CA PHE A 127 15.06 -26.81 -31.65
C PHE A 127 15.05 -26.88 -33.19
N VAL A 128 14.51 -25.84 -33.84
CA VAL A 128 14.48 -25.76 -35.31
C VAL A 128 15.89 -25.68 -35.89
N MET A 129 16.76 -24.85 -35.31
CA MET A 129 18.17 -24.76 -35.73
C MET A 129 18.92 -26.09 -35.51
N GLY A 130 18.65 -26.78 -34.40
CA GLY A 130 19.25 -28.09 -34.11
C GLY A 130 18.87 -29.16 -35.13
N LEU A 131 17.60 -29.22 -35.52
CA LEU A 131 17.14 -30.15 -36.56
C LEU A 131 17.80 -29.87 -37.91
N PHE A 132 17.94 -28.60 -38.28
CA PHE A 132 18.60 -28.21 -39.52
C PHE A 132 20.07 -28.66 -39.56
N LEU A 133 20.81 -28.42 -38.48
CA LEU A 133 22.21 -28.84 -38.36
C LEU A 133 22.36 -30.38 -38.34
N ALA A 134 21.44 -31.09 -37.69
CA ALA A 134 21.45 -32.55 -37.67
C ALA A 134 21.26 -33.14 -39.08
N ALA A 135 20.36 -32.57 -39.88
CA ALA A 135 20.14 -32.98 -41.27
C ALA A 135 21.40 -32.77 -42.14
N LEU A 136 22.12 -31.66 -41.95
CA LEU A 136 23.39 -31.41 -42.63
C LEU A 136 24.48 -32.41 -42.24
N ALA A 137 24.58 -32.76 -40.95
CA ALA A 137 25.57 -33.73 -40.48
C ALA A 137 25.32 -35.14 -41.05
N ILE A 138 24.06 -35.57 -41.11
CA ILE A 138 23.69 -36.88 -41.66
C ILE A 138 23.97 -36.94 -43.16
N SER A 139 23.55 -35.91 -43.91
CA SER A 139 23.79 -35.85 -45.35
C SER A 139 25.28 -35.83 -45.70
N ALA A 140 26.10 -35.08 -44.96
CA ALA A 140 27.56 -35.09 -45.12
C ALA A 140 28.17 -36.49 -44.87
N GLY A 141 27.64 -37.23 -43.88
CA GLY A 141 28.05 -38.61 -43.60
C GLY A 141 27.79 -39.56 -44.77
N THR A 142 26.60 -39.46 -45.39
CA THR A 142 26.23 -40.29 -46.55
C THR A 142 27.06 -39.93 -47.77
N ILE A 143 27.25 -38.65 -48.06
CA ILE A 143 28.07 -38.17 -49.19
C ILE A 143 29.52 -38.65 -49.04
N ARG A 144 30.10 -38.57 -47.83
CA ARG A 144 31.46 -39.05 -47.59
C ARG A 144 31.60 -40.56 -47.83
N ARG A 145 30.59 -41.36 -47.46
CA ARG A 145 30.58 -42.81 -47.72
C ARG A 145 30.48 -43.11 -49.22
N TYR A 146 29.66 -42.36 -49.95
CA TYR A 146 29.53 -42.49 -51.40
C TYR A 146 30.83 -42.12 -52.12
N LEU A 147 31.44 -40.98 -51.77
CA LEU A 147 32.73 -40.54 -52.33
C LEU A 147 33.85 -41.56 -52.06
N ILE A 148 33.93 -42.13 -50.86
CA ILE A 148 34.93 -43.18 -50.57
C ILE A 148 34.66 -44.44 -51.40
N HIS A 149 33.39 -44.78 -51.67
CA HIS A 149 33.04 -45.93 -52.50
C HIS A 149 33.42 -45.71 -53.97
N GLU A 150 33.10 -44.54 -54.54
CA GLU A 150 33.52 -44.18 -55.90
C GLU A 150 35.04 -44.06 -56.06
N ILE A 151 35.72 -43.48 -55.07
CA ILE A 151 37.20 -43.40 -55.10
C ILE A 151 37.81 -44.80 -55.00
N LYS A 152 37.28 -45.69 -54.17
CA LYS A 152 37.76 -47.08 -54.08
C LYS A 152 37.50 -47.86 -55.37
N SER A 153 36.33 -47.71 -56.00
CA SER A 153 36.03 -48.37 -57.27
C SER A 153 36.85 -47.80 -58.43
N ALA A 154 37.16 -46.51 -58.43
CA ALA A 154 38.03 -45.86 -59.43
C ALA A 154 39.51 -46.23 -59.27
N ILE A 155 39.99 -46.44 -58.04
CA ILE A 155 41.41 -46.77 -57.77
C ILE A 155 41.68 -48.28 -57.89
N PHE A 156 40.76 -49.15 -57.48
CA PHE A 156 40.98 -50.61 -57.45
C PHE A 156 40.32 -51.40 -58.61
N GLY A 157 39.53 -50.77 -59.48
CA GLY A 157 38.82 -51.44 -60.57
C GLY A 157 37.70 -52.38 -60.08
N PRO A 158 36.73 -52.77 -60.94
CA PRO A 158 35.60 -53.58 -60.50
C PRO A 158 36.03 -55.01 -60.14
N HIS A 159 35.80 -55.43 -58.89
CA HIS A 159 35.94 -56.84 -58.48
C HIS A 159 34.66 -57.62 -58.89
N PRO A 160 34.78 -58.86 -59.40
CA PRO A 160 33.72 -59.51 -60.17
C PRO A 160 32.82 -60.33 -59.26
N ASP A 161 31.62 -59.83 -58.95
CA ASP A 161 30.51 -60.67 -58.50
C ASP A 161 29.35 -60.56 -59.51
N GLY A 162 29.62 -61.07 -60.70
CA GLY A 162 28.62 -61.29 -61.74
C GLY A 162 27.89 -62.61 -61.52
N LYS A 163 26.70 -62.59 -60.92
CA LYS A 163 25.72 -63.65 -61.13
C LYS A 163 24.90 -63.33 -62.37
N ASN A 164 25.29 -63.95 -63.48
CA ASN A 164 24.50 -64.03 -64.71
C ASN A 164 23.25 -64.88 -64.47
N LEU A 165 22.10 -64.45 -65.00
CA LEU A 165 21.12 -65.38 -65.58
C LEU A 165 20.60 -64.75 -66.88
N PRO A 166 20.61 -65.49 -68.00
CA PRO A 166 20.33 -64.99 -69.34
C PRO A 166 18.84 -64.94 -69.66
N VAL A 167 18.49 -64.11 -70.64
CA VAL A 167 17.20 -64.09 -71.32
C VAL A 167 17.21 -65.11 -72.45
N GLN A 168 16.54 -66.24 -72.27
CA GLN A 168 15.60 -66.93 -73.19
C GLN A 168 15.07 -68.19 -72.52
#